data_AF-A0A8E2ESR0-F1
#
_entry.id   AF-A0A8E2ESR0-F1
#
_cell.length_a   1.000
_cell.length_b   1.000
_cell.length_c   1.000
_cell.angle_alpha   90.00
_cell.angle_beta   90.00
_cell.angle_gamma   90.00
#
_symmetry.space_group_name_H-M   'P 1'
#
loop_
_entity.id
_entity.type
_entity.pdbx_description
1 polymer ?
#
loop_
_entity_poly.entity_id
_entity_poly.type
_entity_poly.pdbx_seq_one_letter_code
_entity_poly.pdbx_strand_id
1 'polypeptide(L)'
;NYTEMEAKVREATNNEPWGASSTLMQEISNGTYNYQLLNEIMPMIYKRFTEKAAEEWRQIYKALQLLEFLIKNGSERVIDDARSHISLLKMLRQFHFIDQNGKDQGVNVRNRSKELAELLSDVDRIRAERKKARTTRNKYGGV
;
A
#
# COMPACT_ATOMS: atom_id res chain seq x y z
N ASN A 1 -14.85 -6.84 -16.15
CA ASN A 1 -15.29 -7.09 -14.75
C ASN A 1 -14.06 -7.30 -13.89
N TYR A 2 -14.03 -6.71 -12.70
CA TYR A 2 -12.96 -6.91 -11.73
C TYR A 2 -13.15 -8.24 -10.99
N THR A 3 -12.06 -8.89 -10.59
CA THR A 3 -12.12 -10.02 -9.66
C THR A 3 -12.52 -9.55 -8.26
N GLU A 4 -12.89 -10.49 -7.38
CA GLU A 4 -13.19 -10.16 -5.98
C GLU A 4 -11.99 -9.51 -5.29
N MET A 5 -10.78 -10.01 -5.54
CA MET A 5 -9.57 -9.48 -4.92
C MET A 5 -9.21 -8.09 -5.47
N GLU A 6 -9.36 -7.87 -6.77
CA GLU A 6 -9.23 -6.54 -7.36
C GLU A 6 -10.24 -5.56 -6.76
N ALA A 7 -11.49 -5.98 -6.55
CA ALA A 7 -12.52 -5.16 -5.91
C ALA A 7 -12.13 -4.77 -4.48
N LYS A 8 -11.58 -5.70 -3.69
CA LYS A 8 -11.08 -5.43 -2.34
C LYS A 8 -9.93 -4.43 -2.33
N VAL A 9 -8.96 -4.56 -3.23
CA VAL A 9 -7.88 -3.56 -3.37
C VAL A 9 -8.45 -2.20 -3.75
N ARG A 10 -9.45 -2.16 -4.64
CA ARG A 10 -10.10 -0.89 -5.03
C ARG A 10 -10.85 -0.24 -3.88
N GLU A 11 -11.53 -1.03 -3.06
CA GLU A 11 -12.22 -0.57 -1.86
C GLU A 11 -11.23 0.00 -0.84
N ALA A 12 -10.14 -0.71 -0.55
CA ALA A 12 -9.09 -0.24 0.35
C ALA A 12 -8.39 1.04 -0.14
N THR A 13 -8.46 1.33 -1.44
CA THR A 13 -7.82 2.48 -2.08
C THR A 13 -8.83 3.45 -2.70
N ASN A 14 -10.06 3.50 -2.16
CA ASN A 14 -11.11 4.40 -2.63
C ASN A 14 -10.81 5.89 -2.31
N ASN A 15 -11.61 6.80 -2.85
CA ASN A 15 -11.38 8.25 -2.67
C ASN A 15 -11.94 8.82 -1.35
N GLU A 16 -12.44 7.99 -0.45
CA GLU A 16 -13.03 8.46 0.80
C GLU A 16 -11.99 9.15 1.70
N PRO A 17 -12.38 10.11 2.55
CA PRO A 17 -11.43 10.83 3.39
C PRO A 17 -10.87 10.00 4.57
N TRP A 18 -11.43 8.81 4.85
CA TRP A 18 -10.95 7.89 5.90
C TRP A 18 -10.09 6.75 5.35
N GLY A 19 -9.26 6.16 6.20
CA GLY A 19 -8.42 5.00 5.85
C GLY A 19 -9.22 3.71 5.66
N ALA A 20 -8.62 2.72 5.01
CA ALA A 20 -9.18 1.37 4.90
C ALA A 20 -9.25 0.69 6.28
N SER A 21 -10.25 -0.17 6.48
CA SER A 21 -10.34 -0.97 7.70
C SER A 21 -9.17 -1.94 7.80
N SER A 22 -8.70 -2.21 9.02
CA SER A 22 -7.66 -3.21 9.27
C SER A 22 -8.08 -4.60 8.81
N THR A 23 -9.38 -4.93 8.93
CA THR A 23 -9.97 -6.19 8.47
C THR A 23 -9.81 -6.36 6.97
N LEU A 24 -10.18 -5.35 6.17
CA LEU A 24 -10.05 -5.40 4.72
C LEU A 24 -8.58 -5.51 4.29
N MET A 25 -7.69 -4.73 4.90
CA MET A 25 -6.26 -4.84 4.63
C MET A 25 -5.69 -6.22 5.01
N GLN A 26 -6.20 -6.84 6.08
CA GLN A 26 -5.81 -8.18 6.48
C GLN A 26 -6.31 -9.24 5.51
N GLU A 27 -7.51 -9.12 4.95
CA GLU A 27 -8.02 -10.01 3.90
C GLU A 27 -7.14 -9.96 2.65
N ILE A 28 -6.80 -8.76 2.18
CA ILE A 28 -5.88 -8.56 1.04
C ILE A 28 -4.51 -9.17 1.39
N SER A 29 -4.00 -8.90 2.60
CA SER A 29 -2.74 -9.48 3.09
C SER A 29 -2.73 -11.00 3.08
N ASN A 30 -3.83 -11.64 3.47
CA ASN A 30 -3.96 -13.10 3.40
C ASN A 30 -3.97 -13.58 1.94
N GLY A 31 -4.61 -12.84 1.05
CA GLY A 31 -4.59 -13.09 -0.39
C GLY A 31 -3.18 -13.14 -0.99
N THR A 32 -2.23 -12.33 -0.50
CA THR A 32 -0.86 -12.28 -1.03
C THR A 32 -0.06 -13.60 -0.91
N TYR A 33 -0.51 -14.54 -0.06
CA TYR A 33 0.12 -15.87 0.05
C TYR A 33 -0.30 -16.82 -1.09
N ASN A 34 -1.39 -16.52 -1.80
CA ASN A 34 -1.81 -17.24 -3.00
C ASN A 34 -1.16 -16.60 -4.25
N TYR A 35 -0.54 -17.42 -5.11
CA TYR A 35 0.17 -16.92 -6.29
C TYR A 35 -0.75 -16.18 -7.26
N GLN A 36 -1.95 -16.70 -7.53
CA GLN A 36 -2.90 -16.08 -8.45
C GLN A 36 -3.38 -14.74 -7.90
N LEU A 37 -3.81 -14.71 -6.64
CA LEU A 37 -4.32 -13.49 -6.01
C LEU A 37 -3.22 -12.42 -5.88
N LEU A 38 -1.97 -12.79 -5.61
CA LEU A 38 -0.85 -11.84 -5.61
C LEU A 38 -0.71 -11.13 -6.97
N ASN A 39 -0.87 -11.86 -8.08
CA ASN A 39 -0.83 -11.32 -9.44
C ASN A 39 -2.06 -10.47 -9.79
N GLU A 40 -3.09 -10.45 -8.95
CA GLU A 40 -4.22 -9.51 -9.05
C GLU A 40 -3.98 -8.28 -8.15
N ILE A 41 -3.47 -8.50 -6.94
CA ILE A 41 -3.27 -7.45 -5.92
C ILE A 41 -2.20 -6.44 -6.35
N MET A 42 -1.01 -6.92 -6.70
CA MET A 42 0.14 -6.04 -6.94
C MET A 42 -0.09 -5.12 -8.15
N PRO A 43 -0.54 -5.63 -9.32
CA PRO A 43 -0.85 -4.75 -10.45
C PRO A 43 -1.96 -3.73 -10.12
N MET A 44 -2.99 -4.12 -9.37
CA MET A 44 -4.06 -3.19 -8.99
C MET A 44 -3.56 -2.04 -8.11
N ILE A 45 -2.60 -2.31 -7.21
CA ILE A 45 -1.90 -1.27 -6.44
C ILE A 45 -1.10 -0.36 -7.37
N TYR A 46 -0.31 -0.91 -8.30
CA TYR A 46 0.52 -0.10 -9.19
C TYR A 46 -0.28 0.77 -10.15
N LYS A 47 -1.45 0.30 -10.62
CA LYS A 47 -2.39 1.13 -11.39
C LYS A 47 -2.80 2.39 -10.63
N ARG A 48 -2.88 2.34 -9.30
CA ARG A 48 -3.14 3.57 -8.50
C ARG A 48 -1.99 4.56 -8.57
N PHE A 49 -0.76 4.15 -8.83
CA PHE A 49 0.38 5.05 -8.94
C PHE A 49 0.56 5.63 -10.34
N THR A 50 0.11 4.90 -11.38
CA THR A 50 0.41 5.25 -12.77
C THR A 50 -0.78 5.78 -13.57
N GLU A 51 -2.02 5.39 -13.21
CA GLU A 51 -3.21 5.73 -13.98
C GLU A 51 -4.05 6.86 -13.35
N LYS A 52 -3.59 7.41 -12.22
CA LYS A 52 -4.37 8.37 -11.43
C LYS A 52 -4.00 9.81 -11.71
N ALA A 53 -5.04 10.64 -11.86
CA ALA A 53 -4.87 12.07 -11.93
C ALA A 53 -4.43 12.63 -10.56
N ALA A 54 -3.78 13.79 -10.57
CA ALA A 54 -3.26 14.41 -9.34
C ALA A 54 -4.36 14.70 -8.31
N GLU A 55 -5.57 15.05 -8.77
CA GLU A 55 -6.76 15.26 -7.94
C GLU A 55 -7.25 13.99 -7.21
N GLU A 56 -6.89 12.80 -7.69
CA GLU A 56 -7.18 11.50 -7.06
C GLU A 56 -6.12 11.10 -6.02
N TRP A 57 -5.37 12.07 -5.47
CA TRP A 57 -4.25 11.85 -4.54
C TRP A 57 -4.55 10.90 -3.37
N ARG A 58 -5.80 10.85 -2.88
CA ARG A 58 -6.19 9.93 -1.79
C ARG A 58 -6.04 8.47 -2.20
N GLN A 59 -6.37 8.14 -3.44
CA GLN A 59 -6.24 6.77 -3.94
C GLN A 59 -4.77 6.36 -4.06
N ILE A 60 -3.91 7.28 -4.50
CA ILE A 60 -2.45 7.12 -4.55
C ILE A 60 -1.90 6.93 -3.14
N TYR A 61 -2.27 7.83 -2.22
CA TYR A 61 -1.82 7.79 -0.83
C TYR A 61 -2.26 6.50 -0.12
N LYS A 62 -3.53 6.09 -0.27
CA LYS A 62 -4.02 4.83 0.32
C LYS A 62 -3.39 3.60 -0.30
N ALA A 63 -3.05 3.64 -1.59
CA ALA A 63 -2.30 2.55 -2.21
C ALA A 63 -0.88 2.41 -1.62
N LEU A 64 -0.22 3.53 -1.28
CA LEU A 64 1.04 3.48 -0.54
C LEU A 64 0.86 2.89 0.87
N GLN A 65 -0.22 3.26 1.57
CA GLN A 65 -0.53 2.70 2.90
C GLN A 65 -0.82 1.20 2.83
N LEU A 66 -1.59 0.76 1.84
CA LEU A 66 -1.88 -0.65 1.61
C LEU A 66 -0.58 -1.41 1.31
N LEU A 67 0.27 -0.90 0.41
CA LEU A 67 1.55 -1.54 0.09
C LEU A 67 2.45 -1.67 1.33
N GLU A 68 2.55 -0.62 2.15
CA GLU A 68 3.27 -0.68 3.43
C GLU A 68 2.70 -1.76 4.36
N PHE A 69 1.37 -1.84 4.46
CA PHE A 69 0.71 -2.87 5.27
C PHE A 69 1.04 -4.28 4.76
N LEU A 70 0.99 -4.50 3.44
CA LEU A 70 1.30 -5.80 2.84
C LEU A 70 2.78 -6.18 3.02
N ILE A 71 3.71 -5.23 2.94
CA ILE A 71 5.13 -5.46 3.25
C ILE A 71 5.31 -5.95 4.70
N LYS A 72 4.51 -5.44 5.64
CA LYS A 72 4.60 -5.82 7.07
C LYS A 72 3.82 -7.09 7.44
N ASN A 73 2.73 -7.40 6.74
CA ASN A 73 1.78 -8.44 7.15
C ASN A 73 1.61 -9.58 6.13
N GLY A 74 1.91 -9.32 4.85
CA GLY A 74 1.70 -10.23 3.74
C GLY A 74 2.88 -11.17 3.46
N SER A 75 2.82 -11.85 2.33
CA SER A 75 3.86 -12.72 1.80
C SER A 75 5.18 -11.97 1.59
N GLU A 76 6.33 -12.63 1.80
CA GLU A 76 7.65 -12.05 1.51
C GLU A 76 7.77 -11.61 0.04
N ARG A 77 7.03 -12.28 -0.87
CA ARG A 77 6.99 -11.94 -2.30
C ARG A 77 6.52 -10.52 -2.58
N VAL A 78 5.73 -9.92 -1.68
CA VAL A 78 5.33 -8.51 -1.78
C VAL A 78 6.56 -7.60 -1.68
N ILE A 79 7.54 -7.95 -0.85
CA ILE A 79 8.75 -7.15 -0.64
C ILE A 79 9.62 -7.19 -1.91
N ASP A 80 9.81 -8.38 -2.48
CA ASP A 80 10.58 -8.55 -3.71
C ASP A 80 9.94 -7.79 -4.88
N ASP A 81 8.62 -7.89 -5.01
CA ASP A 81 7.85 -7.19 -6.03
C ASP A 81 7.87 -5.65 -5.83
N ALA A 82 7.74 -5.18 -4.59
CA ALA A 82 7.86 -3.75 -4.28
C ALA A 82 9.26 -3.20 -4.54
N ARG A 83 10.31 -4.01 -4.30
CA ARG A 83 11.70 -3.64 -4.61
C ARG A 83 11.97 -3.56 -6.10
N SER A 84 11.42 -4.47 -6.91
CA SER A 84 11.55 -4.41 -8.37
C SER A 84 10.86 -3.17 -8.96
N HIS A 85 9.82 -2.66 -8.28
CA HIS A 85 9.09 -1.44 -8.66
C HIS A 85 9.51 -0.17 -7.89
N ILE A 86 10.66 -0.18 -7.21
CA ILE A 86 11.11 0.94 -6.36
C ILE A 86 11.19 2.29 -7.10
N SER A 87 11.44 2.27 -8.42
CA SER A 87 11.47 3.49 -9.24
C SER A 87 10.12 4.20 -9.31
N LEU A 88 8.99 3.46 -9.32
CA LEU A 88 7.65 4.05 -9.26
C LEU A 88 7.43 4.76 -7.92
N LEU A 89 7.82 4.13 -6.82
CA LEU A 89 7.75 4.76 -5.50
C LEU A 89 8.63 6.02 -5.47
N LYS A 90 9.87 5.94 -5.98
CA LYS A 90 10.79 7.08 -6.01
C LYS A 90 10.27 8.26 -6.84
N MET A 91 9.49 8.01 -7.90
CA MET A 91 8.82 9.05 -8.71
C MET A 91 7.79 9.83 -7.87
N LEU A 92 7.00 9.13 -7.05
CA LEU A 92 5.98 9.75 -6.20
C LEU A 92 6.55 10.71 -5.13
N ARG A 93 7.86 10.70 -4.88
CA ARG A 93 8.54 11.70 -4.03
C ARG A 93 8.49 13.12 -4.61
N GLN A 94 8.21 13.25 -5.91
CA GLN A 94 8.02 14.53 -6.60
C GLN A 94 6.54 14.81 -6.89
N PHE A 95 5.60 14.00 -6.36
CA PHE A 95 4.17 14.18 -6.59
C PHE A 95 3.70 15.56 -6.11
N HIS A 96 2.98 16.28 -6.95
CA HIS A 96 2.52 17.64 -6.67
C HIS A 96 1.01 17.75 -6.89
N PHE A 97 0.28 18.23 -5.87
CA PHE A 97 -1.12 18.57 -5.98
C PHE A 97 -1.49 19.57 -4.88
N ILE A 98 -1.96 20.74 -5.29
CA ILE A 98 -2.53 21.76 -4.42
C ILE A 98 -4.04 21.78 -4.69
N ASP A 99 -4.86 21.65 -3.65
CA ASP A 99 -6.31 21.64 -3.81
C ASP A 99 -6.89 23.06 -4.00
N GLN A 100 -8.20 23.12 -4.23
CA GLN A 100 -8.93 24.38 -4.49
C GLN A 100 -8.86 25.38 -3.31
N ASN A 101 -8.53 24.92 -2.11
CA ASN A 101 -8.36 25.77 -0.92
C ASN A 101 -6.90 26.21 -0.72
N GLY A 102 -6.01 25.94 -1.69
CA GLY A 102 -4.60 26.26 -1.60
C GLY A 102 -3.79 25.30 -0.71
N LYS A 103 -4.36 24.16 -0.30
CA LYS A 103 -3.66 23.19 0.55
C LYS A 103 -2.87 22.21 -0.30
N ASP A 104 -1.56 22.09 -0.03
CA ASP A 104 -0.72 21.06 -0.63
C ASP A 104 -1.10 19.68 -0.07
N GLN A 105 -1.85 18.92 -0.85
CA GLN A 105 -2.20 17.54 -0.53
C GLN A 105 -1.13 16.57 -1.02
N GLY A 106 -0.33 16.99 -2.01
CA GLY A 106 0.76 16.19 -2.55
C GLY A 106 1.87 15.89 -1.53
N VAL A 107 2.07 16.76 -0.53
CA VAL A 107 3.03 16.53 0.56
C VAL A 107 2.82 15.19 1.27
N ASN A 108 1.57 14.74 1.43
CA ASN A 108 1.24 13.47 2.08
C ASN A 108 1.75 12.28 1.26
N VAL A 109 1.58 12.35 -0.06
CA VAL A 109 2.07 11.32 -1.01
C VAL A 109 3.59 11.31 -1.01
N ARG A 110 4.24 12.49 -1.10
CA ARG A 110 5.71 12.60 -1.12
C ARG A 110 6.35 12.02 0.14
N ASN A 111 5.84 12.39 1.32
CA ASN A 111 6.36 11.92 2.60
C ASN A 111 6.20 10.40 2.75
N ARG A 112 5.01 9.88 2.47
CA ARG A 112 4.74 8.43 2.56
C ARG A 112 5.57 7.62 1.57
N SER A 113 5.71 8.09 0.34
CA SER A 113 6.53 7.45 -0.69
C SER A 113 8.01 7.40 -0.26
N LYS A 114 8.53 8.49 0.32
CA LYS A 114 9.91 8.55 0.84
C LYS A 114 10.12 7.53 1.95
N GLU A 115 9.26 7.52 2.98
CA GLU A 115 9.34 6.58 4.10
C GLU A 115 9.28 5.11 3.64
N LEU A 116 8.40 4.81 2.67
CA LEU A 116 8.25 3.46 2.14
C LEU A 116 9.47 3.02 1.33
N ALA A 117 10.06 3.92 0.52
CA ALA A 117 11.28 3.63 -0.22
C ALA A 117 12.47 3.40 0.73
N GLU A 118 12.57 4.17 1.82
CA GLU A 118 13.58 3.96 2.86
C GLU A 118 13.38 2.62 3.57
N LEU A 119 12.14 2.25 3.94
CA LEU A 119 11.83 0.94 4.51
C LEU A 119 12.27 -0.21 3.58
N LEU A 120 12.01 -0.11 2.27
CA LEU A 120 12.37 -1.14 1.30
C LEU A 120 13.88 -1.36 1.16
N SER A 121 14.68 -0.34 1.47
CA SER A 121 16.15 -0.42 1.49
C SER A 121 16.72 -1.04 2.76
N ASP A 122 15.93 -1.16 3.83
CA ASP A 122 16.37 -1.64 5.13
C ASP A 122 15.77 -3.03 5.45
N VAL A 123 16.55 -4.08 5.16
CA VAL A 123 16.15 -5.48 5.35
C VAL A 123 15.88 -5.78 6.84
N ASP A 124 16.69 -5.26 7.74
CA ASP A 124 16.59 -5.58 9.17
C ASP A 124 15.40 -4.88 9.81
N ARG A 125 15.12 -3.63 9.41
CA ARG A 125 13.90 -2.92 9.80
C ARG A 125 12.65 -3.64 9.30
N ILE A 126 12.63 -4.13 8.05
CA ILE A 126 11.50 -4.94 7.54
C ILE A 126 11.30 -6.19 8.41
N ARG A 127 12.37 -6.92 8.72
CA ARG A 127 12.28 -8.13 9.57
C ARG A 127 11.71 -7.80 10.95
N ALA A 128 12.17 -6.71 11.57
CA ALA A 128 11.68 -6.27 12.87
C ALA A 128 10.19 -5.88 12.84
N GLU A 129 9.78 -5.09 11.85
CA GLU A 129 8.38 -4.67 11.67
C GLU A 129 7.46 -5.87 11.41
N ARG A 130 7.89 -6.84 10.59
CA ARG A 130 7.14 -8.08 10.33
C ARG A 130 7.01 -8.96 11.58
N LYS A 131 8.08 -9.08 12.39
CA LYS A 131 8.03 -9.79 13.68
C LYS A 131 7.04 -9.13 14.65
N LYS A 132 7.06 -7.80 14.73
CA LYS A 132 6.11 -7.01 15.54
C LYS A 132 4.68 -7.22 15.05
N ALA A 133 4.43 -7.12 13.75
CA ALA A 133 3.12 -7.34 13.14
C ALA A 133 2.53 -8.73 13.45
N ARG A 134 3.33 -9.80 13.33
CA ARG A 134 2.93 -11.16 13.72
C ARG A 134 2.56 -11.27 15.19
N THR A 135 3.33 -10.61 16.07
CA THR A 135 3.07 -10.61 17.51
C THR A 135 1.74 -9.92 17.85
N THR A 136 1.47 -8.76 17.22
CA THR A 136 0.20 -8.05 17.37
C THR A 136 -0.97 -8.91 16.91
N ARG A 137 -0.86 -9.55 15.74
CA ARG A 137 -1.93 -10.42 15.21
C ARG A 137 -2.28 -11.56 16.17
N ASN A 138 -1.29 -12.21 16.77
CA ASN A 138 -1.52 -13.33 17.69
C ASN A 138 -2.22 -12.91 18.98
N LYS A 139 -2.13 -11.62 19.39
CA LYS A 139 -2.83 -11.11 20.58
C LYS A 139 -4.33 -10.88 20.36
N TYR A 140 -4.74 -10.61 19.12
CA TYR A 140 -6.13 -10.28 18.78
C TYR A 140 -6.86 -11.41 18.04
N GLY A 141 -6.16 -12.44 17.55
CA GLY A 141 -6.76 -13.60 16.87
C GLY A 141 -7.31 -14.70 17.79
N GLY A 142 -7.43 -14.43 19.09
CA GLY A 142 -7.92 -15.38 20.10
C GLY A 142 -9.25 -14.99 20.76
N VAL A 143 -10.07 -14.16 20.10
CA VAL A 143 -11.43 -13.80 20.53
C VAL A 143 -12.43 -14.31 19.49
#